data_AF-A0AAV5T1S7-F1
#
_entry.id   AF-A0AAV5T1S7-F1
#
_cell.length_a   1.000
_cell.length_b   1.000
_cell.length_c   1.000
_cell.angle_alpha   90.00
_cell.angle_beta   90.00
_cell.angle_gamma   90.00
#
_symmetry.space_group_name_H-M   'P 1'
#
loop_
_entity.id
_entity.type
_entity.pdbx_description
1 polymer ?
#
loop_
_entity_poly.entity_id
_entity_poly.type
_entity_poly.pdbx_seq_one_letter_code
_entity_poly.pdbx_strand_id
1 'polypeptide(L)'
;NSLMYHGHKTGLFNTRVDPSTPHFGPMMRSTCDLSTGSLFCIGDIFPTLRQVLPNRGIAFIFSTIQAPALIVRPESFGGIFFQLAGLMEVRAIEPNREERIAGKMTLDISGSMKMRMTSKVVKGKITLDQISMKTLTPEILSQDELDDAGFLSHEIVQRMVNDILRDGIPIPVHPLFKLRSPRLTLYDRSFEISTDFALNSKLIRQLTSQDLNDVIKRATANRRMA
;
A
#
# COMPACT_ATOMS: atom_id res chain seq x y z
N ASN A 1 11.71 2.54 -9.14
CA ASN A 1 11.54 1.17 -9.65
C ASN A 1 12.25 0.11 -8.82
N SER A 2 13.50 0.27 -8.36
CA SER A 2 14.14 -0.74 -7.48
C SER A 2 13.35 -1.04 -6.20
N LEU A 3 12.77 -0.02 -5.56
CA LEU A 3 11.86 -0.20 -4.43
C LEU A 3 10.65 -1.10 -4.78
N MET A 4 10.05 -0.89 -5.96
CA MET A 4 8.92 -1.71 -6.43
C MET A 4 9.35 -3.15 -6.71
N TYR A 5 10.55 -3.34 -7.27
CA TYR A 5 11.11 -4.67 -7.50
C TYR A 5 11.34 -5.44 -6.20
N HIS A 6 11.98 -4.82 -5.20
CA HIS A 6 12.18 -5.45 -3.90
C HIS A 6 10.86 -5.65 -3.15
N GLY A 7 9.96 -4.67 -3.20
CA GLY A 7 8.62 -4.78 -2.61
C GLY A 7 7.83 -5.95 -3.19
N HIS A 8 7.88 -6.17 -4.50
CA HIS A 8 7.27 -7.34 -5.12
C HIS A 8 7.87 -8.64 -4.61
N LYS A 9 9.20 -8.75 -4.57
CA LYS A 9 9.89 -9.96 -4.07
C LYS A 9 9.58 -10.27 -2.61
N THR A 10 9.37 -9.25 -1.77
CA THR A 10 9.05 -9.42 -0.36
C THR A 10 7.54 -9.53 -0.09
N GLY A 11 6.70 -9.47 -1.12
CA GLY A 11 5.24 -9.50 -0.97
C GLY A 11 4.64 -8.23 -0.37
N LEU A 12 5.33 -7.09 -0.42
CA LEU A 12 4.87 -5.80 0.12
C LEU A 12 3.53 -5.36 -0.48
N PHE A 13 3.28 -5.72 -1.74
CA PHE A 13 2.05 -5.38 -2.45
C PHE A 13 0.96 -6.45 -2.30
N ASN A 14 1.25 -7.57 -1.64
CA ASN A 14 0.26 -8.61 -1.43
C ASN A 14 -0.74 -8.11 -0.38
N THR A 15 -2.02 -8.15 -0.71
CA THR A 15 -3.07 -7.61 0.14
C THR A 15 -4.13 -8.66 0.35
N ARG A 16 -4.67 -8.72 1.56
CA ARG A 16 -5.84 -9.54 1.87
C ARG A 16 -6.94 -8.64 2.40
N VAL A 17 -8.13 -8.76 1.82
CA VAL A 17 -9.36 -8.12 2.30
C VAL A 17 -10.36 -9.21 2.62
N ASP A 18 -10.88 -9.21 3.84
CA ASP A 18 -11.81 -10.22 4.35
C ASP A 18 -12.71 -9.62 5.45
N PRO A 19 -13.61 -10.39 6.10
CA PRO A 19 -14.49 -9.88 7.16
C PRO A 19 -13.79 -9.23 8.37
N SER A 20 -12.50 -9.48 8.58
CA SER A 20 -11.71 -8.87 9.66
C SER A 20 -11.10 -7.53 9.26
N THR A 21 -11.14 -7.16 7.98
CA THR A 21 -10.54 -5.93 7.48
C THR A 21 -11.32 -4.70 7.98
N PRO A 22 -10.68 -3.73 8.64
CA PRO A 22 -11.36 -2.53 9.11
C PRO A 22 -12.10 -1.79 7.99
N HIS A 23 -13.27 -1.25 8.29
CA HIS A 23 -14.18 -0.55 7.36
C HIS A 23 -14.80 -1.39 6.23
N PHE A 24 -14.13 -2.44 5.76
CA PHE A 24 -14.61 -3.28 4.65
C PHE A 24 -15.24 -4.59 5.12
N GLY A 25 -14.88 -5.07 6.31
CA GLY A 25 -15.31 -6.35 6.87
C GLY A 25 -16.83 -6.61 6.81
N PRO A 26 -17.71 -5.65 7.14
CA PRO A 26 -19.16 -5.83 7.03
C PRO A 26 -19.66 -6.17 5.63
N MET A 27 -18.95 -5.73 4.57
CA MET A 27 -19.32 -5.98 3.17
C MET A 27 -18.74 -7.30 2.63
N MET A 28 -17.75 -7.90 3.30
CA MET A 28 -17.00 -9.07 2.81
C MET A 28 -17.75 -10.39 3.01
N ARG A 29 -19.00 -10.44 2.54
CA ARG A 29 -19.89 -11.61 2.61
C ARG A 29 -20.60 -11.82 1.29
N SER A 30 -20.90 -13.08 0.95
CA SER A 30 -21.65 -13.42 -0.26
C SER A 30 -23.13 -13.08 -0.19
N THR A 31 -23.70 -12.93 1.01
CA THR A 31 -25.10 -12.57 1.22
C THR A 31 -25.21 -11.49 2.29
N CYS A 32 -26.20 -10.63 2.09
CA CYS A 32 -26.61 -9.60 3.03
C CYS A 32 -27.83 -10.12 3.78
N ASP A 33 -27.89 -9.88 5.09
CA ASP A 33 -29.09 -10.08 5.89
C ASP A 33 -29.30 -8.84 6.75
N LEU A 34 -30.55 -8.48 7.03
CA LEU A 34 -30.90 -7.37 7.91
C LEU A 34 -30.28 -7.54 9.31
N SER A 35 -29.99 -8.79 9.70
CA SER A 35 -29.32 -9.14 10.96
C SER A 35 -27.81 -8.81 10.99
N THR A 36 -27.13 -8.65 9.85
CA THR A 36 -25.67 -8.43 9.78
C THR A 36 -25.28 -6.95 9.81
N GLY A 37 -26.26 -6.03 9.78
CA GLY A 37 -26.03 -4.59 9.91
C GLY A 37 -25.41 -3.91 8.68
N SER A 38 -25.23 -4.63 7.57
CA SER A 38 -24.76 -4.07 6.30
C SER A 38 -25.84 -4.18 5.23
N LEU A 39 -26.22 -3.04 4.65
CA LEU A 39 -27.16 -2.96 3.52
C LEU A 39 -26.55 -3.45 2.20
N PHE A 40 -25.22 -3.68 2.18
CA PHE A 40 -24.46 -4.01 0.99
C PHE A 40 -23.39 -5.06 1.29
N CYS A 41 -23.20 -6.00 0.37
CA CYS A 41 -22.25 -7.10 0.49
C CYS A 41 -21.67 -7.48 -0.87
N ILE A 42 -20.60 -8.26 -0.89
CA ILE A 42 -19.90 -8.58 -2.12
C ILE A 42 -20.75 -9.38 -3.11
N GLY A 43 -21.74 -10.13 -2.62
CA GLY A 43 -22.70 -10.81 -3.48
C GLY A 43 -23.62 -9.89 -4.29
N ASP A 44 -23.71 -8.61 -3.94
CA ASP A 44 -24.43 -7.62 -4.74
C ASP A 44 -23.56 -7.09 -5.90
N ILE A 45 -22.23 -7.17 -5.78
CA ILE A 45 -21.28 -6.88 -6.86
C ILE A 45 -21.09 -8.12 -7.74
N PHE A 46 -20.99 -9.29 -7.10
CA PHE A 46 -20.82 -10.59 -7.77
C PHE A 46 -22.01 -11.50 -7.44
N PRO A 47 -23.14 -11.38 -8.17
CA PRO A 47 -24.33 -12.21 -7.98
C PRO A 47 -24.05 -13.72 -7.97
N THR A 48 -23.06 -14.21 -8.71
CA THR A 48 -22.76 -15.64 -8.76
C THR A 48 -22.25 -16.15 -7.41
N LEU A 49 -21.45 -15.35 -6.69
CA LEU A 49 -21.01 -15.70 -5.33
C LEU A 49 -22.18 -15.82 -4.35
N ARG A 50 -23.21 -14.98 -4.50
CA ARG A 50 -24.43 -15.04 -3.69
C ARG A 50 -25.20 -16.34 -3.91
N GLN A 51 -25.27 -16.79 -5.16
CA GLN A 51 -26.04 -17.98 -5.55
C GLN A 51 -25.32 -19.28 -5.19
N VAL A 52 -24.03 -19.37 -5.52
CA VAL A 52 -23.24 -20.61 -5.39
C VAL A 52 -22.70 -20.79 -3.97
N LEU A 53 -22.43 -19.70 -3.24
CA LEU A 53 -21.80 -19.72 -1.92
C LEU A 53 -22.60 -18.91 -0.89
N PRO A 54 -23.88 -19.20 -0.65
CA PRO A 54 -24.71 -18.38 0.23
C PRO A 54 -24.22 -18.39 1.69
N ASN A 55 -24.35 -17.26 2.38
CA ASN A 55 -24.01 -17.09 3.80
C ASN A 55 -22.55 -17.45 4.12
N ARG A 56 -21.63 -17.03 3.25
CA ARG A 56 -20.19 -17.23 3.43
C ARG A 56 -19.47 -15.89 3.59
N GLY A 57 -18.43 -15.91 4.42
CA GLY A 57 -17.44 -14.84 4.40
C GLY A 57 -16.60 -14.97 3.13
N ILE A 58 -16.24 -13.85 2.51
CA ILE A 58 -15.42 -13.85 1.30
C ILE A 58 -14.10 -13.15 1.60
N ALA A 59 -13.01 -13.75 1.17
CA ALA A 59 -11.69 -13.16 1.22
C ALA A 59 -11.14 -12.95 -0.19
N PHE A 60 -10.68 -11.74 -0.47
CA PHE A 60 -9.91 -11.39 -1.65
C PHE A 60 -8.43 -11.37 -1.28
N ILE A 61 -7.63 -12.18 -1.97
CA ILE A 61 -6.18 -12.24 -1.79
C ILE A 61 -5.53 -11.80 -3.08
N PHE A 62 -4.94 -10.61 -3.05
CA PHE A 62 -4.21 -10.03 -4.15
C PHE A 62 -2.72 -10.33 -4.01
N SER A 63 -2.07 -10.68 -5.11
CA SER A 63 -0.61 -10.74 -5.22
C SER A 63 -0.14 -10.17 -6.55
N THR A 64 1.03 -9.53 -6.54
CA THR A 64 1.61 -8.96 -7.77
C THR A 64 2.23 -10.06 -8.62
N ILE A 65 1.94 -10.07 -9.93
CA ILE A 65 2.53 -11.03 -10.89
C ILE A 65 3.96 -10.59 -11.26
N GLN A 66 4.16 -9.27 -11.34
CA GLN A 66 5.44 -8.64 -11.61
C GLN A 66 5.60 -7.38 -10.77
N ALA A 67 6.83 -6.88 -10.70
CA ALA A 67 7.12 -5.62 -10.00
C ALA A 67 6.30 -4.47 -10.58
N PRO A 68 5.58 -3.69 -9.74
CA PRO A 68 4.88 -2.50 -10.20
C PRO A 68 5.83 -1.50 -10.85
N ALA A 69 5.36 -0.81 -11.88
CA ALA A 69 6.12 0.26 -12.51
C ALA A 69 5.70 1.60 -11.94
N LEU A 70 6.67 2.46 -11.65
CA LEU A 70 6.45 3.85 -11.23
C LEU A 70 7.23 4.79 -12.15
N ILE A 71 6.51 5.73 -12.76
CA ILE A 71 7.04 6.74 -13.68
C ILE A 71 6.77 8.10 -13.07
N VAL A 72 7.83 8.87 -12.84
CA VAL A 72 7.74 10.23 -12.32
C VAL A 72 7.81 11.21 -13.47
N ARG A 73 6.86 12.13 -13.54
CA ARG A 73 6.84 13.26 -14.48
C ARG A 73 6.49 14.54 -13.72
N PRO A 74 6.74 15.74 -14.31
CA PRO A 74 6.25 16.98 -13.74
C PRO A 74 4.72 16.96 -13.54
N GLU A 75 4.21 17.71 -12.57
CA GLU A 75 2.77 17.75 -12.27
C GLU A 75 1.93 18.15 -13.48
N SER A 76 2.44 19.06 -14.33
CA SER A 76 1.81 19.48 -15.59
C SER A 76 1.61 18.34 -16.60
N PHE A 77 2.34 17.23 -16.45
CA PHE A 77 2.28 16.04 -17.32
C PHE A 77 1.70 14.82 -16.59
N GLY A 78 0.90 15.04 -15.55
CA GLY A 78 0.19 13.97 -14.82
C GLY A 78 0.93 13.45 -13.58
N GLY A 79 2.07 14.04 -13.21
CA GLY A 79 2.76 13.72 -11.96
C GLY A 79 3.33 12.29 -11.94
N ILE A 80 3.07 11.57 -10.85
CA ILE A 80 3.56 10.19 -10.69
C ILE A 80 2.51 9.23 -11.22
N PHE A 81 2.86 8.47 -12.25
CA PHE A 81 2.05 7.39 -12.77
C PHE A 81 2.54 6.05 -12.21
N PHE A 82 1.61 5.15 -11.90
CA PHE A 82 1.92 3.78 -11.54
C PHE A 82 1.07 2.79 -12.31
N GLN A 83 1.64 1.60 -12.52
CA GLN A 83 0.97 0.46 -13.12
C GLN A 83 1.30 -0.80 -12.33
N LEU A 84 0.29 -1.61 -12.09
CA LEU A 84 0.36 -2.79 -11.27
C LEU A 84 -0.52 -3.89 -11.88
N ALA A 85 0.10 -5.05 -12.09
CA ALA A 85 -0.58 -6.25 -12.58
C ALA A 85 -0.48 -7.35 -11.52
N GLY A 86 -1.56 -8.06 -11.28
CA GLY A 86 -1.61 -9.07 -10.23
C GLY A 86 -2.66 -10.15 -10.42
N LEU A 87 -2.58 -11.15 -9.56
CA LEU A 87 -3.53 -12.24 -9.43
C LEU A 87 -4.38 -11.99 -8.20
N MET A 88 -5.69 -12.10 -8.36
CA MET A 88 -6.66 -12.12 -7.27
C MET A 88 -7.20 -13.53 -7.11
N GLU A 89 -7.07 -14.07 -5.90
CA GLU A 89 -7.78 -15.28 -5.48
C GLU A 89 -8.97 -14.89 -4.60
N VAL A 90 -10.15 -15.37 -4.97
CA VAL A 90 -11.37 -15.26 -4.18
C VAL A 90 -11.52 -16.54 -3.38
N ARG A 91 -11.65 -16.42 -2.06
CA ARG A 91 -11.84 -17.56 -1.16
C ARG A 91 -13.14 -17.44 -0.37
N ALA A 92 -13.88 -18.53 -0.32
CA ALA A 92 -15.00 -18.69 0.60
C ALA A 92 -14.48 -19.16 1.95
N ILE A 93 -14.91 -18.48 3.01
CA ILE A 93 -14.64 -18.84 4.40
C ILE A 93 -15.82 -19.69 4.88
N GLU A 94 -15.56 -20.97 5.10
CA GLU A 94 -16.54 -21.94 5.58
C GLU A 94 -16.83 -21.77 7.09
N PRO A 95 -17.95 -22.32 7.61
CA PRO A 95 -18.30 -22.18 9.03
C PRO A 95 -17.25 -22.75 10.00
N ASN A 96 -16.49 -23.75 9.56
CA ASN A 96 -15.37 -24.34 10.30
C ASN A 96 -14.07 -23.50 10.21
N ARG A 97 -14.12 -22.33 9.57
CA ARG A 97 -13.00 -21.42 9.27
C ARG A 97 -12.00 -21.96 8.24
N GLU A 98 -12.30 -23.04 7.56
CA GLU A 98 -11.52 -23.45 6.40
C GLU A 98 -11.78 -22.51 5.23
N GLU A 99 -10.77 -22.31 4.39
CA GLU A 99 -10.86 -21.47 3.21
C GLU A 99 -10.81 -22.32 1.95
N ARG A 100 -11.84 -22.18 1.11
CA ARG A 100 -11.91 -22.81 -0.20
C ARG A 100 -11.77 -21.78 -1.29
N ILE A 101 -10.93 -22.06 -2.30
CA ILE A 101 -10.83 -21.21 -3.49
C ILE A 101 -12.17 -21.25 -4.23
N ALA A 102 -12.78 -20.08 -4.37
CA ALA A 102 -14.03 -19.84 -5.07
C ALA A 102 -13.79 -19.29 -6.48
N GLY A 103 -12.69 -18.58 -6.71
CA GLY A 103 -12.40 -18.04 -8.04
C GLY A 103 -11.01 -17.46 -8.14
N LYS A 104 -10.57 -17.24 -9.38
CA LYS A 104 -9.31 -16.57 -9.68
C LYS A 104 -9.51 -15.61 -10.84
N MET A 105 -8.84 -14.48 -10.78
CA MET A 105 -8.83 -13.49 -11.86
C MET A 105 -7.50 -12.74 -11.87
N THR A 106 -7.11 -12.20 -13.02
CA THR A 106 -6.02 -11.22 -13.09
C THR A 106 -6.57 -9.81 -13.00
N LEU A 107 -5.78 -8.91 -12.44
CA LEU A 107 -6.06 -7.50 -12.28
C LEU A 107 -4.98 -6.69 -12.95
N ASP A 108 -5.37 -5.74 -13.78
CA ASP A 108 -4.51 -4.69 -14.32
C ASP A 108 -5.02 -3.34 -13.81
N ILE A 109 -4.19 -2.68 -13.00
CA ILE A 109 -4.53 -1.43 -12.33
C ILE A 109 -3.53 -0.37 -12.78
N SER A 110 -4.04 0.79 -13.17
CA SER A 110 -3.22 1.97 -13.45
C SER A 110 -3.81 3.21 -12.82
N GLY A 111 -2.95 4.18 -12.52
CA GLY A 111 -3.39 5.42 -11.92
C GLY A 111 -2.28 6.44 -11.77
N SER A 112 -2.68 7.62 -11.32
CA SER A 112 -1.80 8.70 -10.92
C SER A 112 -1.73 8.83 -9.40
N MET A 113 -0.64 9.41 -8.90
CA MET A 113 -0.40 9.65 -7.49
C MET A 113 0.09 11.07 -7.28
N LYS A 114 -0.50 11.73 -6.29
CA LYS A 114 0.00 12.98 -5.72
C LYS A 114 0.70 12.68 -4.41
N MET A 115 1.93 13.15 -4.26
CA MET A 115 2.70 12.99 -3.02
C MET A 115 2.81 14.33 -2.31
N ARG A 116 2.70 14.30 -0.98
CA ARG A 116 2.95 15.45 -0.11
C ARG A 116 3.89 15.02 0.98
N MET A 117 4.90 15.84 1.22
CA MET A 117 5.90 15.56 2.23
C MET A 117 5.65 16.40 3.49
N THR A 118 5.82 15.76 4.64
CA THR A 118 5.99 16.42 5.95
C THR A 118 7.42 16.20 6.43
N SER A 119 7.77 16.72 7.60
CA SER A 119 9.12 16.53 8.17
C SER A 119 9.47 15.07 8.54
N LYS A 120 8.50 14.16 8.55
CA LYS A 120 8.69 12.76 8.97
C LYS A 120 8.12 11.72 8.02
N VAL A 121 7.04 12.06 7.32
CA VAL A 121 6.30 11.12 6.46
C VAL A 121 6.03 11.72 5.10
N VAL A 122 6.08 10.88 4.06
CA VAL A 122 5.53 11.19 2.74
C VAL A 122 4.15 10.55 2.63
N LYS A 123 3.14 11.36 2.39
CA LYS A 123 1.76 10.92 2.17
C LYS A 123 1.47 10.87 0.69
N GLY A 124 0.91 9.76 0.23
CA GLY A 124 0.41 9.60 -1.13
C GLY A 124 -1.11 9.72 -1.14
N LYS A 125 -1.64 10.31 -2.21
CA LYS A 125 -3.05 10.17 -2.61
C LYS A 125 -3.06 9.66 -4.03
N ILE A 126 -3.64 8.49 -4.23
CA ILE A 126 -3.80 7.85 -5.53
C ILE A 126 -5.13 8.27 -6.16
N THR A 127 -5.13 8.37 -7.48
CA THR A 127 -6.30 8.42 -8.34
C THR A 127 -6.16 7.29 -9.35
N LEU A 128 -7.05 6.31 -9.29
CA LEU A 128 -7.11 5.18 -10.21
C LEU A 128 -7.71 5.69 -11.52
N ASP A 129 -7.05 5.34 -12.62
CA ASP A 129 -7.49 5.71 -13.97
C ASP A 129 -8.22 4.52 -14.62
N GLN A 130 -7.73 3.30 -14.37
CA GLN A 130 -8.32 2.07 -14.90
C GLN A 130 -8.12 0.90 -13.92
N ILE A 131 -9.17 0.09 -13.80
CA ILE A 131 -9.13 -1.25 -13.19
C ILE A 131 -9.73 -2.21 -14.21
N SER A 132 -8.93 -3.12 -14.73
CA SER A 132 -9.39 -4.19 -15.62
C SER A 132 -9.23 -5.53 -14.92
N MET A 133 -10.26 -6.36 -15.03
CA MET A 133 -10.25 -7.73 -14.51
C MET A 133 -10.32 -8.71 -15.67
N LYS A 134 -9.65 -9.85 -15.56
CA LYS A 134 -9.84 -10.99 -16.47
C LYS A 134 -10.05 -12.26 -15.69
N THR A 135 -11.15 -12.94 -15.94
CA THR A 135 -11.44 -14.19 -15.22
C THR A 135 -10.46 -15.29 -15.61
N LEU A 136 -10.09 -16.11 -14.62
CA LEU A 136 -9.40 -17.39 -14.80
C LEU A 136 -10.29 -18.57 -14.40
N THR A 137 -11.51 -18.30 -13.90
CA THR A 137 -12.50 -19.28 -13.45
C THR A 137 -13.90 -18.83 -13.91
N PRO A 138 -14.17 -18.90 -15.23
CA PRO A 138 -15.38 -18.34 -15.83
C PRO A 138 -16.68 -18.99 -15.33
N GLU A 139 -16.60 -20.19 -14.77
CA GLU A 139 -17.76 -20.92 -14.23
C GLU A 139 -18.30 -20.31 -12.94
N ILE A 140 -17.47 -19.59 -12.19
CA ILE A 140 -17.85 -18.96 -10.91
C ILE A 140 -17.81 -17.43 -11.00
N LEU A 141 -16.89 -16.88 -11.79
CA LEU A 141 -16.78 -15.45 -12.03
C LEU A 141 -16.73 -15.24 -13.54
N SER A 142 -17.88 -14.96 -14.14
CA SER A 142 -17.95 -14.70 -15.58
C SER A 142 -17.28 -13.37 -15.93
N GLN A 143 -16.81 -13.21 -17.17
CA GLN A 143 -16.16 -11.95 -17.57
C GLN A 143 -17.14 -10.77 -17.52
N ASP A 144 -18.38 -10.96 -17.95
CA ASP A 144 -19.42 -9.92 -17.93
C ASP A 144 -19.66 -9.40 -16.49
N GLU A 145 -19.71 -10.30 -15.52
CA GLU A 145 -19.86 -9.95 -14.10
C GLU A 145 -18.63 -9.22 -13.55
N LEU A 146 -17.43 -9.58 -13.99
CA LEU A 146 -16.21 -8.85 -13.62
C LEU A 146 -16.19 -7.45 -14.25
N ASP A 147 -16.65 -7.29 -15.48
CA ASP A 147 -16.69 -6.00 -16.17
C ASP A 147 -17.69 -5.05 -15.49
N ASP A 148 -18.89 -5.54 -15.13
CA ASP A 148 -19.88 -4.81 -14.34
C ASP A 148 -19.34 -4.44 -12.95
N ALA A 149 -18.68 -5.39 -12.28
CA ALA A 149 -18.04 -5.17 -10.99
C ALA A 149 -16.95 -4.10 -11.06
N GLY A 150 -16.16 -4.05 -12.15
CA GLY A 150 -15.11 -3.06 -12.36
C GLY A 150 -15.65 -1.63 -12.34
N PHE A 151 -16.81 -1.42 -12.96
CA PHE A 151 -17.52 -0.14 -12.93
C PHE A 151 -18.03 0.20 -11.52
N LEU A 152 -18.69 -0.74 -10.85
CA LEU A 152 -19.31 -0.51 -9.54
C LEU A 152 -18.28 -0.35 -8.41
N SER A 153 -17.13 -1.01 -8.51
CA SER A 153 -16.14 -1.10 -7.45
C SER A 153 -15.05 -0.03 -7.51
N HIS A 154 -14.95 0.74 -8.60
CA HIS A 154 -13.87 1.72 -8.79
C HIS A 154 -13.72 2.68 -7.59
N GLU A 155 -14.81 3.31 -7.15
CA GLU A 155 -14.83 4.22 -6.00
C GLU A 155 -14.48 3.52 -4.67
N ILE A 156 -14.90 2.26 -4.51
CA ILE A 156 -14.62 1.48 -3.30
C ILE A 156 -13.13 1.14 -3.23
N VAL A 157 -12.55 0.62 -4.32
CA VAL A 157 -11.12 0.29 -4.41
C VAL A 157 -10.27 1.56 -4.29
N GLN A 158 -10.69 2.65 -4.92
CA GLN A 158 -10.05 3.95 -4.80
C GLN A 158 -9.96 4.41 -3.33
N ARG A 159 -11.04 4.25 -2.56
CA ARG A 159 -11.07 4.58 -1.13
C ARG A 159 -10.19 3.63 -0.32
N MET A 160 -10.26 2.32 -0.57
CA MET A 160 -9.41 1.31 0.08
C MET A 160 -7.93 1.66 -0.04
N VAL A 161 -7.44 1.89 -1.27
CA VAL A 161 -6.03 2.19 -1.51
C VAL A 161 -5.61 3.50 -0.84
N ASN A 162 -6.45 4.53 -0.90
CA ASN A 162 -6.17 5.80 -0.23
C ASN A 162 -6.19 5.70 1.30
N ASP A 163 -6.98 4.79 1.86
CA ASP A 163 -7.00 4.53 3.29
C ASP A 163 -5.72 3.83 3.75
N ILE A 164 -5.21 2.88 2.96
CA ILE A 164 -3.90 2.24 3.20
C ILE A 164 -2.77 3.28 3.14
N LEU A 165 -2.82 4.22 2.20
CA LEU A 165 -1.79 5.24 2.01
C LEU A 165 -1.91 6.45 2.96
N ARG A 166 -2.99 6.52 3.76
CA ARG A 166 -3.34 7.67 4.59
C ARG A 166 -2.26 8.00 5.63
N ASP A 167 -1.66 6.96 6.21
CA ASP A 167 -0.64 7.09 7.26
C ASP A 167 0.70 7.57 6.68
N GLY A 168 0.92 7.32 5.40
CA GLY A 168 2.13 7.69 4.67
C GLY A 168 3.31 6.78 4.98
N ILE A 169 4.41 7.04 4.28
CA ILE A 169 5.66 6.28 4.39
C ILE A 169 6.65 7.11 5.20
N PRO A 170 7.22 6.59 6.30
CA PRO A 170 8.23 7.31 7.06
C PRO A 170 9.50 7.51 6.24
N ILE A 171 10.10 8.69 6.37
CA ILE A 171 11.34 9.04 5.69
C ILE A 171 12.50 8.66 6.61
N PRO A 172 13.54 7.97 6.10
CA PRO A 172 14.71 7.60 6.89
C PRO A 172 15.58 8.83 7.16
N VAL A 173 15.12 9.72 8.04
CA VAL A 173 15.88 10.89 8.50
C VAL A 173 16.61 10.50 9.78
N HIS A 174 17.94 10.62 9.77
CA HIS A 174 18.72 10.35 10.97
C HIS A 174 18.28 11.29 12.12
N PRO A 175 18.15 10.82 13.38
CA PRO A 175 17.63 11.62 14.51
C PRO A 175 18.40 12.92 14.81
N LEU A 176 19.61 13.03 14.28
CA LEU A 176 20.42 14.26 14.30
C LEU A 176 19.75 15.42 13.55
N PHE A 177 19.01 15.11 12.49
CA PHE A 177 18.40 16.10 11.61
C PHE A 177 16.91 16.20 11.90
N LYS A 178 16.43 17.43 12.01
CA LYS A 178 15.00 17.76 12.00
C LYS A 178 14.71 18.58 10.76
N LEU A 179 14.02 17.99 9.79
CA LEU A 179 13.63 18.68 8.56
C LEU A 179 12.65 19.82 8.87
N ARG A 180 12.84 20.96 8.21
CA ARG A 180 12.00 22.16 8.30
C ARG A 180 11.49 22.51 6.91
N SER A 181 10.15 22.62 6.82
CA SER A 181 9.44 23.01 5.60
C SER A 181 9.88 22.24 4.34
N PRO A 182 9.92 20.90 4.37
CA PRO A 182 10.33 20.14 3.20
C PRO A 182 9.33 20.36 2.05
N ARG A 183 9.88 20.56 0.85
CA ARG A 183 9.16 20.68 -0.41
C ARG A 183 9.54 19.50 -1.30
N LEU A 184 8.52 18.93 -1.94
CA LEU A 184 8.66 17.87 -2.92
C LEU A 184 8.32 18.44 -4.29
N THR A 185 9.27 18.39 -5.23
CA THR A 185 9.08 18.84 -6.61
C THR A 185 9.28 17.66 -7.56
N LEU A 186 8.40 17.51 -8.55
CA LEU A 186 8.50 16.44 -9.54
C LEU A 186 9.14 16.96 -10.82
N TYR A 187 10.16 16.24 -11.29
CA TYR A 187 10.81 16.44 -12.58
C TYR A 187 10.63 15.21 -13.46
N ASP A 188 11.13 15.27 -14.69
CA ASP A 188 11.15 14.07 -15.52
C ASP A 188 12.04 13.00 -14.86
N ARG A 189 11.45 11.83 -14.61
CA ARG A 189 12.08 10.64 -14.03
C ARG A 189 12.70 10.79 -12.64
N SER A 190 12.47 11.91 -11.95
CA SER A 190 13.02 12.16 -10.62
C SER A 190 12.10 13.04 -9.78
N PHE A 191 12.28 12.98 -8.47
CA PHE A 191 11.68 13.92 -7.54
C PHE A 191 12.79 14.53 -6.69
N GLU A 192 12.65 15.82 -6.41
CA GLU A 192 13.55 16.58 -5.57
C GLU A 192 12.90 16.83 -4.22
N ILE A 193 13.67 16.58 -3.16
CA ILE A 193 13.29 16.95 -1.80
C ILE A 193 14.19 18.11 -1.38
N SER A 194 13.61 19.31 -1.27
CA SER A 194 14.29 20.52 -0.81
C SER A 194 13.81 20.87 0.60
N THR A 195 14.72 21.05 1.56
CA THR A 195 14.36 21.31 2.96
C THR A 195 15.48 22.02 3.69
N ASP A 196 15.11 22.88 4.63
CA ASP A 196 16.05 23.31 5.67
C ASP A 196 16.14 22.20 6.73
N PHE A 197 17.22 22.19 7.53
CA PHE A 197 17.33 21.28 8.66
C PHE A 197 17.83 21.99 9.92
N ALA A 198 17.36 21.51 11.07
CA ALA A 198 17.91 21.84 12.36
C ALA A 198 18.64 20.63 12.94
N LEU A 199 19.78 20.89 13.59
CA LEU A 199 20.57 19.86 14.25
C LEU A 199 20.09 19.64 15.68
N ASN A 200 20.08 18.39 16.11
CA ASN A 200 19.84 18.02 17.50
C ASN A 200 21.09 18.29 18.35
N SER A 201 21.15 19.46 18.98
CA SER A 201 22.31 19.91 19.77
C SER A 201 22.65 18.97 20.93
N LYS A 202 21.66 18.29 21.53
CA LYS A 202 21.91 17.30 22.59
C LYS A 202 22.69 16.11 22.05
N LEU A 203 22.25 15.59 20.90
CA LEU A 203 22.89 14.44 20.26
C LEU A 203 24.30 14.81 19.75
N ILE A 204 24.49 16.00 19.18
CA ILE A 204 25.83 16.49 18.81
C ILE A 204 26.75 16.50 20.02
N ARG A 205 26.31 17.11 21.13
CA ARG A 205 27.12 17.16 22.35
C ARG A 205 27.48 15.77 22.87
N GLN A 206 26.56 14.82 22.81
CA GLN A 206 26.84 13.43 23.21
C GLN A 206 27.91 12.79 22.33
N LEU A 207 27.77 12.91 21.01
CA LEU A 207 28.72 12.36 20.04
C LEU A 207 30.11 13.00 20.21
N THR A 208 30.20 14.32 20.30
CA THR A 208 31.49 15.02 20.45
C THR A 208 32.13 14.79 21.82
N SER A 209 31.33 14.60 22.89
CA SER A 209 31.87 14.32 24.22
C SER A 209 32.40 12.90 24.34
N GLN A 210 31.82 11.94 23.62
CA GLN A 210 32.36 10.58 23.50
C GLN A 210 33.72 10.58 22.81
N ASP A 211 33.85 11.27 21.68
CA ASP A 211 35.11 11.38 20.96
C ASP A 211 36.20 12.08 21.80
N LEU A 212 35.84 13.15 22.52
CA LEU A 212 36.80 13.84 23.39
C LEU A 212 37.30 12.92 24.52
N ASN A 213 36.42 12.11 25.11
CA ASN A 213 36.80 11.16 26.15
C ASN A 213 37.72 10.05 25.61
N ASP A 214 37.51 9.59 24.39
CA ASP A 214 38.37 8.58 23.76
C ASP A 214 39.74 9.14 23.36
N VAL A 215 39.81 10.38 22.90
CA VAL A 215 41.08 11.09 22.68
C VAL A 215 41.85 11.26 24.00
N ILE A 216 41.17 11.68 25.08
CA ILE A 216 41.78 11.82 26.41
C ILE A 216 42.30 10.47 26.92
N LYS A 217 41.54 9.38 26.74
CA LYS A 217 41.98 8.03 27.12
C LYS A 217 43.23 7.57 26.35
N ARG A 218 43.28 7.82 25.03
CA ARG A 218 44.47 7.48 24.22
C ARG A 218 45.69 8.32 24.63
N ALA A 219 45.50 9.61 24.87
CA ALA A 219 46.58 10.49 25.31
C ALA A 219 47.11 10.13 26.71
N THR A 220 46.24 9.71 27.62
CA THR A 220 46.63 9.25 28.97
C THR A 220 47.25 7.84 28.97
N ALA A 221 46.82 6.94 28.09
CA ALA A 221 47.46 5.63 27.91
C ALA A 221 48.90 5.76 27.38
N ASN A 222 49.13 6.62 26.38
CA ASN A 222 50.47 6.84 25.83
C ASN A 222 51.42 7.52 26.82
N ARG A 223 50.92 8.34 27.75
CA ARG A 223 51.72 8.97 28.82
C ARG A 223 52.12 8.02 29.95
N ARG A 224 51.51 6.83 30.06
CA ARG A 224 51.87 5.82 31.07
C ARG A 224 52.89 4.79 30.59
N MET A 225 53.24 4.82 29.30
CA MET A 225 54.23 3.93 28.66
C MET A 225 55.58 4.61 28.37
N ALA A 226 55.72 5.89 28.73
CA ALA A 226 56.98 6.65 28.69
C ALA A 226 57.40 6.97 30.12
#